data_AF-A0A0B4XIR8-F1
#
_entry.id   AF-A0A0B4XIR8-F1
#
_cell.length_a   1.000
_cell.length_b   1.000
_cell.length_c   1.000
_cell.angle_alpha   90.00
_cell.angle_beta   90.00
_cell.angle_gamma   90.00
#
_symmetry.space_group_name_H-M   'P 1'
#
loop_
_entity.id
_entity.type
_entity.pdbx_description
1 polymer ?
#
loop_
_entity_poly.entity_id
_entity_poly.type
_entity_poly.pdbx_seq_one_letter_code
_entity_poly.pdbx_strand_id
1 'polypeptide(L)'
;MQVEGIPDDAKLQQLRDGIQLNDGRTRPAQATLIEPPALWPRQPPVRERRHIPDCWLKLVITEGRNRQVRRMTAAVGHPTLRLVRWQIGDWTLDGLAPGQWRELSVYLPQAGASAQRPRGPGRAPRPSRPRRGR
;
A
#
# COMPACT_ATOMS: atom_id res chain seq x y z
N MET A 1 8.72 0.31 -8.40
CA MET A 1 8.08 -0.91 -8.93
C MET A 1 8.22 -0.91 -10.44
N GLN A 2 8.29 -2.08 -11.07
CA GLN A 2 8.36 -2.23 -12.52
C GLN A 2 7.02 -2.73 -13.06
N VAL A 3 6.54 -2.16 -14.15
CA VAL A 3 5.25 -2.48 -14.80
C VAL A 3 5.42 -2.71 -16.29
N GLU A 4 4.53 -3.50 -16.88
CA GLU A 4 4.44 -3.64 -18.35
C GLU A 4 3.90 -2.35 -18.98
N GLY A 5 4.46 -1.96 -20.12
CA GLY A 5 4.12 -0.75 -20.85
C GLY A 5 4.58 0.54 -20.18
N ILE A 6 4.32 1.67 -20.84
CA ILE A 6 4.60 3.01 -20.33
C ILE A 6 3.26 3.70 -20.07
N PRO A 7 2.85 3.92 -18.80
CA PRO A 7 1.64 4.66 -18.49
C PRO A 7 1.75 6.11 -18.96
N ASP A 8 0.72 6.60 -19.64
CA ASP A 8 0.57 8.02 -19.93
C ASP A 8 0.19 8.81 -18.66
N ASP A 9 0.19 10.14 -18.77
CA ASP A 9 -0.12 11.00 -17.62
C ASP A 9 -1.57 10.82 -17.13
N ALA A 10 -2.53 10.49 -18.01
CA ALA A 10 -3.91 10.22 -17.61
C ALA A 10 -4.02 8.95 -16.74
N LYS A 11 -3.26 7.90 -17.07
CA LYS A 11 -3.16 6.67 -16.26
C LYS A 11 -2.46 6.92 -14.93
N LEU A 12 -1.41 7.74 -14.94
CA LEU A 12 -0.77 8.17 -13.69
C LEU A 12 -1.74 8.98 -12.82
N GLN A 13 -2.54 9.85 -13.42
CA GLN A 13 -3.55 10.63 -12.70
C GLN A 13 -4.64 9.74 -12.10
N GLN A 14 -5.11 8.71 -12.81
CA GLN A 14 -6.03 7.72 -12.24
C GLN A 14 -5.46 7.02 -11.00
N LEU A 15 -4.16 6.68 -11.01
CA LEU A 15 -3.51 6.11 -9.83
C LEU A 15 -3.45 7.14 -8.67
N ARG A 16 -3.23 8.42 -8.97
CA ARG A 16 -3.17 9.50 -7.98
C ARG A 16 -4.53 9.79 -7.32
N ASP A 17 -5.60 9.84 -8.11
CA ASP A 17 -6.97 10.15 -7.66
C ASP A 17 -7.66 8.97 -6.95
N GLY A 18 -7.04 7.79 -7.03
CA GLY A 18 -7.56 6.54 -6.51
C GLY A 18 -8.49 5.83 -7.50
N ILE A 19 -8.44 4.50 -7.46
CA ILE A 19 -9.08 3.61 -8.45
C ILE A 19 -10.14 2.77 -7.76
N GLN A 20 -11.24 2.51 -8.48
CA GLN A 20 -12.24 1.55 -8.04
C GLN A 20 -11.70 0.12 -8.19
N LEU A 21 -11.56 -0.57 -7.06
CA LEU A 21 -11.24 -2.01 -7.02
C LEU A 21 -12.46 -2.79 -6.49
N ASN A 22 -12.42 -4.12 -6.57
CA ASN A 22 -13.52 -5.00 -6.14
C ASN A 22 -13.90 -4.83 -4.65
N ASP A 23 -12.94 -4.48 -3.81
CA ASP A 23 -13.11 -4.26 -2.37
C ASP A 23 -13.42 -2.80 -2.03
N GLY A 24 -13.63 -1.93 -3.02
CA GLY A 24 -13.90 -0.49 -2.86
C GLY A 24 -12.82 0.42 -3.45
N ARG A 25 -13.13 1.73 -3.55
CA ARG A 25 -12.20 2.76 -4.05
C ARG A 25 -10.94 2.87 -3.18
N THR A 26 -9.77 2.98 -3.79
CA THR A 26 -8.51 3.25 -3.07
C THR A 26 -8.45 4.69 -2.60
N ARG A 27 -7.66 4.94 -1.56
CA ARG A 27 -7.27 6.30 -1.18
C ARG A 27 -6.38 6.93 -2.26
N PRO A 28 -6.30 8.27 -2.31
CA PRO A 28 -5.32 8.94 -3.15
C PRO A 28 -3.90 8.45 -2.88
N ALA A 29 -3.09 8.41 -3.93
CA ALA A 29 -1.72 7.93 -3.90
C ALA A 29 -0.79 8.92 -4.63
N GLN A 30 0.52 8.75 -4.47
CA GLN A 30 1.49 9.43 -5.33
C GLN A 30 2.03 8.44 -6.35
N ALA A 31 1.95 8.78 -7.63
CA ALA A 31 2.46 7.96 -8.73
C ALA A 31 3.35 8.81 -9.65
N THR A 32 4.60 8.40 -9.81
CA THR A 32 5.61 9.10 -10.60
C THR A 32 6.42 8.10 -11.42
N LEU A 33 6.67 8.41 -12.69
CA LEU A 33 7.64 7.69 -13.52
C LEU A 33 9.06 7.98 -13.01
N ILE A 34 9.89 6.96 -12.92
CA ILE A 34 11.28 7.09 -12.48
C ILE A 34 12.20 6.31 -13.43
N GLU A 35 13.47 6.71 -13.46
CA GLU A 35 14.52 5.91 -14.07
C GLU A 35 14.65 4.55 -13.38
N PRO A 36 15.13 3.51 -14.08
CA PRO A 36 15.42 2.22 -13.48
C PRO A 36 16.33 2.38 -12.25
N PRO A 37 15.84 2.03 -11.04
CA PRO A 37 16.63 2.19 -9.83
C PRO A 37 17.74 1.13 -9.78
N ALA A 38 18.88 1.49 -9.20
CA ALA A 38 19.97 0.57 -8.90
C ALA A 38 19.56 -0.42 -7.80
N LEU A 39 18.90 -1.50 -8.19
CA LEU A 39 18.48 -2.58 -7.31
C LEU A 39 19.28 -3.84 -7.59
N TRP A 40 19.41 -4.68 -6.57
CA TRP A 40 19.98 -6.03 -6.70
C TRP A 40 19.31 -6.84 -7.82
N PRO A 41 20.04 -7.77 -8.47
CA PRO A 41 19.45 -8.68 -9.44
C PRO A 41 18.39 -9.56 -8.78
N ARG A 42 17.41 -9.99 -9.57
CA ARG A 42 16.33 -10.88 -9.11
C ARG A 42 16.53 -12.27 -9.71
N GLN A 43 16.38 -13.30 -8.88
CA GLN A 43 16.31 -14.70 -9.31
C GLN A 43 15.00 -15.35 -8.80
N PRO A 44 14.18 -15.98 -9.65
CA PRO A 44 14.25 -15.95 -11.12
C PRO A 44 13.96 -14.53 -11.68
N PRO A 45 14.43 -14.23 -12.90
CA PRO A 45 14.15 -12.95 -13.55
C PRO A 45 12.64 -12.72 -13.72
N VAL A 46 12.27 -11.47 -13.98
CA VAL A 46 10.88 -11.14 -14.31
C VAL A 46 10.51 -11.74 -15.67
N ARG A 47 9.23 -12.07 -15.86
CA ARG A 47 8.74 -12.59 -17.13
C ARG A 47 8.55 -11.42 -18.09
N GLU A 48 9.53 -11.21 -18.96
CA GLU A 48 9.49 -10.15 -19.97
C GLU A 48 8.85 -10.68 -21.25
N ARG A 49 8.06 -9.83 -21.91
CA ARG A 49 7.52 -10.10 -23.24
C ARG A 49 8.38 -9.32 -24.23
N ARG A 50 9.05 -10.01 -25.15
CA ARG A 50 10.04 -9.44 -26.09
C ARG A 50 9.64 -8.15 -26.82
N HIS A 51 8.35 -7.90 -27.02
CA HIS A 51 7.83 -6.76 -27.79
C HIS A 51 7.06 -5.74 -26.96
N ILE A 52 7.03 -5.87 -25.63
CA ILE A 52 6.34 -4.92 -24.75
C ILE A 52 7.40 -4.23 -23.90
N PRO A 53 7.55 -2.88 -24.00
CA PRO A 53 8.46 -2.16 -23.14
C PRO A 53 8.01 -2.27 -21.68
N ASP A 54 8.92 -2.03 -20.75
CA ASP A 54 8.59 -1.87 -19.34
C ASP A 54 9.14 -0.55 -18.80
N CYS A 55 8.59 -0.11 -17.67
CA CYS A 55 9.04 1.11 -17.02
C CYS A 55 8.98 0.98 -15.49
N TRP A 56 9.63 1.94 -14.82
CA TRP A 56 9.64 2.02 -13.37
C TRP A 56 8.75 3.15 -12.85
N LEU A 57 7.98 2.81 -11.82
CA LEU A 57 7.10 3.72 -11.10
C LEU A 57 7.49 3.79 -9.62
N LYS A 58 7.53 5.00 -9.07
CA LYS A 58 7.45 5.24 -7.63
C LYS A 58 5.99 5.39 -7.26
N LEU A 59 5.49 4.48 -6.42
CA LEU A 59 4.13 4.53 -5.89
C LEU A 59 4.16 4.64 -4.36
N VAL A 60 3.55 5.68 -3.81
CA VAL A 60 3.41 5.91 -2.37
C VAL A 60 1.94 5.79 -2.00
N ILE A 61 1.62 4.88 -1.08
CA ILE A 61 0.27 4.63 -0.57
C ILE A 61 0.25 4.69 0.95
N THR A 62 -0.88 5.07 1.53
CA THR A 62 -1.11 5.18 2.98
C THR A 62 -2.04 4.09 3.53
N GLU A 63 -2.32 3.07 2.71
CA GLU A 63 -3.12 1.91 3.06
C GLU A 63 -2.42 0.62 2.60
N GLY A 64 -2.85 -0.53 3.13
CA GLY A 64 -2.18 -1.82 2.95
C GLY A 64 -3.11 -2.96 2.59
N ARG A 65 -4.04 -2.77 1.65
CA ARG A 65 -5.03 -3.80 1.28
C ARG A 65 -4.36 -4.96 0.53
N ASN A 66 -4.99 -6.14 0.55
CA ASN A 66 -4.43 -7.35 -0.07
C ASN A 66 -4.05 -7.09 -1.54
N ARG A 67 -2.77 -7.27 -1.87
CA ARG A 67 -2.22 -7.09 -3.23
C ARG A 67 -2.57 -5.75 -3.89
N GLN A 68 -2.84 -4.72 -3.11
CA GLN A 68 -3.38 -3.45 -3.58
C GLN A 68 -2.61 -2.86 -4.76
N VAL A 69 -1.28 -2.71 -4.61
CA VAL A 69 -0.41 -2.16 -5.66
C VAL A 69 -0.57 -2.90 -6.98
N ARG A 70 -0.55 -4.24 -6.95
CA ARG A 70 -0.68 -5.07 -8.16
C ARG A 70 -2.06 -4.96 -8.81
N ARG A 71 -3.10 -4.77 -8.00
CA ARG A 71 -4.48 -4.61 -8.48
C ARG A 71 -4.70 -3.22 -9.09
N MET A 72 -4.15 -2.17 -8.48
CA MET A 72 -4.20 -0.80 -8.99
C MET A 72 -3.54 -0.68 -10.36
N THR A 73 -2.31 -1.21 -10.51
CA THR A 73 -1.56 -1.13 -11.77
C THR A 73 -2.19 -1.97 -12.87
N ALA A 74 -2.71 -3.16 -12.54
CA ALA A 74 -3.48 -3.97 -13.50
C ALA A 74 -4.77 -3.27 -13.94
N ALA A 75 -5.48 -2.59 -13.03
CA ALA A 75 -6.72 -1.88 -13.34
C ALA A 75 -6.52 -0.71 -14.32
N VAL A 76 -5.34 -0.08 -14.34
CA VAL A 76 -5.01 0.94 -15.35
C VAL A 76 -4.47 0.38 -16.66
N GLY A 77 -4.20 -0.94 -16.73
CA GLY A 77 -3.69 -1.62 -17.92
C GLY A 77 -2.18 -1.90 -17.92
N HIS A 78 -1.50 -1.72 -16.78
CA HIS A 78 -0.04 -1.86 -16.65
C HIS A 78 0.34 -2.89 -15.56
N PRO A 79 0.17 -4.21 -15.79
CA PRO A 79 0.46 -5.23 -14.79
C PRO A 79 1.86 -5.12 -14.18
N THR A 80 1.97 -5.33 -12.86
CA THR A 80 3.26 -5.25 -12.16
C THR A 80 4.14 -6.49 -12.38
N LEU A 81 5.32 -6.26 -12.95
CA LEU A 81 6.39 -7.24 -13.13
C LEU A 81 7.21 -7.44 -11.85
N ARG A 82 7.73 -6.33 -11.29
CA ARG A 82 8.57 -6.33 -10.08
C ARG A 82 8.03 -5.35 -9.04
N LEU A 83 7.83 -5.83 -7.82
CA LEU A 83 7.45 -4.99 -6.69
C LEU A 83 8.54 -5.04 -5.63
N VAL A 84 9.08 -3.88 -5.29
CA VAL A 84 10.04 -3.68 -4.19
C VAL A 84 9.46 -2.61 -3.30
N ARG A 85 9.30 -2.92 -2.01
CA ARG A 85 8.89 -1.94 -1.01
C ARG A 85 10.15 -1.27 -0.47
N TRP A 86 10.50 -0.14 -1.06
CA TRP A 86 11.72 0.60 -0.75
C TRP A 86 11.70 1.27 0.63
N GLN A 87 10.52 1.76 1.05
CA GLN A 87 10.37 2.57 2.25
C GLN A 87 9.06 2.25 2.98
N ILE A 88 9.09 2.33 4.31
CA ILE A 88 7.93 2.31 5.21
C ILE A 88 8.13 3.43 6.23
N GLY A 89 7.26 4.43 6.26
CA GLY A 89 7.49 5.61 7.11
C GLY A 89 8.88 6.19 6.85
N ASP A 90 9.68 6.33 7.90
CA ASP A 90 11.05 6.88 7.82
C ASP A 90 12.11 5.80 7.52
N TRP A 91 11.74 4.51 7.49
CA TRP A 91 12.68 3.41 7.26
C TRP A 91 12.83 3.09 5.78
N THR A 92 14.07 3.13 5.27
CA THR A 92 14.43 2.79 3.89
C THR A 92 15.28 1.51 3.83
N LEU A 93 15.38 0.92 2.64
CA LEU A 93 16.32 -0.18 2.34
C LEU A 93 17.73 0.31 1.99
N ASP A 94 18.03 1.59 2.25
CA ASP A 94 19.33 2.15 1.93
C ASP A 94 20.44 1.47 2.73
N GLY A 95 21.52 1.10 2.04
CA GLY A 95 22.64 0.32 2.59
C GLY A 95 22.30 -1.13 3.00
N LEU A 96 21.16 -1.70 2.60
CA LEU A 96 20.75 -3.05 2.97
C LEU A 96 20.53 -3.97 1.76
N ALA A 97 21.32 -5.04 1.67
CA ALA A 97 21.16 -6.05 0.62
C ALA A 97 20.03 -7.04 0.93
N PRO A 98 19.53 -7.79 -0.07
CA PRO A 98 18.54 -8.84 0.17
C PRO A 98 18.98 -9.85 1.22
N GLY A 99 18.10 -10.18 2.16
CA GLY A 99 18.39 -11.13 3.24
C GLY A 99 19.20 -10.54 4.40
N GLN A 100 19.75 -9.33 4.25
CA GLN A 100 20.35 -8.62 5.37
C GLN A 100 19.29 -7.94 6.22
N TRP A 101 19.67 -7.67 7.47
CA TRP A 101 18.91 -6.90 8.42
C TRP A 101 19.86 -5.99 9.21
N ARG A 102 19.30 -4.96 9.82
CA ARG A 102 20.00 -4.05 10.71
C ARG A 102 19.10 -3.75 11.91
N GLU A 103 19.69 -3.70 13.09
CA GLU A 103 19.01 -3.25 14.29
C GLU A 103 19.07 -1.73 14.40
N LEU A 104 17.97 -1.11 14.84
CA LEU A 104 17.87 0.33 15.05
C LEU A 104 17.26 0.56 16.44
N SER A 105 17.92 1.37 17.26
CA SER A 105 17.32 1.89 18.48
C SER A 105 16.33 2.99 18.11
N VAL A 106 15.04 2.72 18.28
CA VAL A 106 13.97 3.68 18.02
C VAL A 106 13.41 4.22 19.32
N TYR A 107 13.40 5.54 19.46
CA TYR A 107 12.62 6.22 20.50
C TYR A 107 11.18 6.31 20.02
N LEU A 108 10.32 5.47 20.57
CA LEU A 108 8.88 5.62 20.38
C LEU A 108 8.47 6.95 21.03
N PRO A 109 7.74 7.84 20.34
CA PRO A 109 7.12 8.96 21.02
C PRO A 109 6.25 8.38 22.14
N GLN A 110 6.32 8.97 23.35
CA GLN A 110 5.37 8.60 24.40
C GLN A 110 3.99 8.71 23.79
N ALA A 111 3.21 7.62 23.83
CA ALA A 111 1.88 7.57 23.26
C ALA A 111 1.16 8.84 23.70
N GLY A 112 0.97 9.78 22.75
CA GLY A 112 0.38 11.08 23.06
C GLY A 112 -0.90 10.78 23.80
N ALA A 113 -1.02 11.34 25.01
CA ALA A 113 -2.10 11.11 25.95
C ALA A 113 -3.37 10.86 25.15
N SER A 114 -3.84 9.62 25.17
CA SER A 114 -5.03 9.22 24.44
C SER A 114 -6.08 10.27 24.78
N ALA A 115 -6.52 11.02 23.76
CA ALA A 115 -7.67 11.88 23.91
C ALA A 115 -8.74 10.97 24.47
N GLN A 116 -9.05 11.14 25.76
CA GLN A 116 -10.02 10.35 26.46
C GLN A 116 -11.29 10.53 25.66
N ARG A 117 -11.67 9.52 24.87
CA ARG A 117 -12.96 9.54 24.20
C ARG A 117 -13.96 9.78 25.33
N PRO A 118 -14.74 10.87 25.33
CA PRO A 118 -15.72 11.07 26.38
C PRO A 118 -16.57 9.80 26.38
N ARG A 119 -16.62 9.12 27.53
CA ARG A 119 -17.52 7.99 27.72
C ARG A 119 -18.91 8.55 27.44
N GLY A 120 -19.49 8.16 26.30
CA GLY A 120 -20.88 8.51 26.00
C GLY A 120 -21.76 8.07 27.18
N PRO A 121 -22.87 8.79 27.44
CA PRO A 121 -23.73 8.49 28.59
C PRO A 121 -24.13 7.02 28.54
N GLY A 122 -23.93 6.33 29.67
CA GLY A 122 -24.15 4.90 29.80
C GLY A 122 -25.52 4.51 29.27
N ARG A 123 -25.53 3.50 28.38
CA ARG A 123 -26.75 2.93 27.83
C ARG A 123 -27.61 2.42 28.99
N ALA A 124 -28.82 2.94 29.13
CA ALA A 124 -29.77 2.51 30.15
C ALA A 124 -29.98 0.97 30.10
N PRO A 125 -30.18 0.31 31.26
CA PRO A 125 -30.44 -1.12 31.30
C PRO A 125 -31.71 -1.44 30.49
N ARG A 126 -31.64 -2.49 29.67
CA ARG A 126 -32.83 -2.99 28.97
C ARG A 126 -33.81 -3.55 30.00
N PRO A 127 -35.11 -3.21 29.95
CA PRO A 127 -36.08 -3.81 30.84
C PRO A 127 -36.20 -5.31 30.57
N SER A 128 -36.15 -6.11 31.64
CA SER A 128 -36.36 -7.56 31.60
C SER A 128 -37.80 -7.86 31.19
N ARG A 129 -37.97 -8.61 30.09
CA ARG A 129 -39.28 -9.16 29.69
C ARG A 129 -39.81 -10.10 30.78
N PRO A 130 -41.09 -10.02 31.17
CA PRO A 130 -41.66 -10.99 32.09
C PRO A 130 -41.74 -12.36 31.42
N ARG A 131 -41.30 -13.39 32.15
CA ARG A 131 -41.53 -14.80 31.79
C ARG A 131 -43.04 -15.06 31.86
N ARG A 132 -43.69 -15.27 30.72
CA ARG A 132 -45.02 -15.90 30.69
C ARG A 132 -44.84 -17.37 31.06
N GLY A 133 -45.29 -17.73 32.26
CA GLY A 133 -45.55 -19.11 32.62
C GLY A 133 -46.94 -19.52 32.15
N ARG A 134 -47.00 -20.58 31.34
CA ARG A 134 -47.83 -21.78 31.56
C ARG A 134 -47.44 -22.82 30.54
#